data_AF-A0A0Q0WN93-F1
#
_entry.id   AF-A0A0Q0WN93-F1
#
_cell.length_a   1.000
_cell.length_b   1.000
_cell.length_c   1.000
_cell.angle_alpha   90.00
_cell.angle_beta   90.00
_cell.angle_gamma   90.00
#
_symmetry.space_group_name_H-M   'P 1'
#
loop_
_entity.id
_entity.type
_entity.pdbx_description
1 polymer ?
#
loop_
_entity_poly.entity_id
_entity_poly.type
_entity_poly.pdbx_seq_one_letter_code
_entity_poly.pdbx_strand_id
1 'polypeptide(L)'
;MVLDQSEKERWDILRVIALSHVESEVQRAINLMSLMQIRPLFGHASYIVDDRTASVLVPLTDEGDSFYDEAIKPALERAGLIPRRALEFGDDEDKLKAIWRDICRSRMVVVDLTGNDPMVMYELGIAHTVGKESIILYRRGQCPKFPPKLIGANFLEYDEGEDGLVKLRADMAEALHQMMNPVMGSD
;
A
#
# COMPACT_ATOMS: atom_id res chain seq x y z
N MET A 1 23.11 29.81 -25.81
CA MET A 1 23.42 28.98 -24.62
C MET A 1 23.78 29.92 -23.46
N VAL A 2 23.66 29.54 -22.17
CA VAL A 2 23.99 30.42 -21.02
C VAL A 2 25.42 30.98 -21.10
N LEU A 3 26.32 30.25 -21.75
CA LEU A 3 27.72 30.65 -22.02
C LEU A 3 27.88 31.75 -23.08
N ASP A 4 26.81 32.09 -23.82
CA ASP A 4 26.83 33.11 -24.88
C ASP A 4 26.28 34.46 -24.39
N GLN A 5 25.82 34.54 -23.14
CA GLN A 5 25.24 35.75 -22.55
C GLN A 5 26.29 36.64 -21.89
N SER A 6 25.94 37.91 -21.68
CA SER A 6 26.81 38.86 -20.97
C SER A 6 27.10 38.39 -19.55
N GLU A 7 28.21 38.86 -18.98
CA GLU A 7 28.65 38.44 -17.65
C GLU A 7 27.57 38.66 -16.58
N LYS A 8 26.84 39.78 -16.66
CA LYS A 8 25.75 40.12 -15.74
C LYS A 8 24.55 39.18 -15.89
N GLU A 9 24.09 38.94 -17.11
CA GLU A 9 22.95 38.04 -17.37
C GLU A 9 23.29 36.59 -16.99
N ARG A 10 24.53 36.17 -17.24
CA ARG A 10 25.04 34.87 -16.81
C ARG A 10 25.05 34.73 -15.29
N TRP A 11 25.48 35.78 -14.58
CA TRP A 11 25.44 35.83 -13.12
C TRP A 11 24.02 35.70 -12.58
N ASP A 12 23.06 36.42 -13.16
CA ASP A 12 21.66 36.36 -12.75
C ASP A 12 21.07 34.96 -12.98
N ILE A 13 21.33 34.35 -14.14
CA ILE A 13 20.88 32.98 -14.44
C ILE A 13 21.51 31.95 -13.50
N LEU A 14 22.83 31.99 -13.31
CA LEU A 14 23.53 31.04 -12.43
C LEU A 14 23.08 31.20 -10.98
N ARG A 15 22.79 32.42 -10.53
CA ARG A 15 22.26 32.69 -9.20
C ARG A 15 20.87 32.08 -9.01
N VAL A 16 19.98 32.21 -10.00
CA VAL A 16 18.65 31.58 -9.97
C VAL A 16 18.79 30.06 -9.89
N ILE A 17 19.60 29.45 -10.76
CA ILE A 17 19.83 27.99 -10.77
C ILE A 17 20.39 27.51 -9.42
N ALA A 18 21.39 28.21 -8.87
CA ALA A 18 21.99 27.87 -7.58
C ALA A 18 20.99 27.97 -6.43
N LEU A 19 20.18 29.03 -6.39
CA LEU A 19 19.13 29.20 -5.37
C LEU A 19 18.07 28.10 -5.47
N SER A 20 17.57 27.82 -6.67
CA SER A 20 16.60 26.73 -6.88
C SER A 20 17.16 25.35 -6.50
N HIS A 21 18.45 25.10 -6.75
CA HIS A 21 19.08 23.86 -6.33
C HIS A 21 19.21 23.75 -4.80
N VAL A 22 19.63 24.83 -4.13
CA VAL A 22 19.70 24.87 -2.65
C VAL A 22 18.32 24.67 -2.05
N GLU A 23 17.29 25.34 -2.58
CA GLU A 23 15.91 25.19 -2.13
C GLU A 23 15.41 23.75 -2.32
N SER A 24 15.70 23.12 -3.46
CA SER A 24 15.40 21.71 -3.71
C SER A 24 16.10 20.78 -2.72
N GLU A 25 17.37 20.98 -2.40
CA GLU A 25 18.10 20.13 -1.45
C GLU A 25 17.64 20.35 0.00
N VAL A 26 17.27 21.58 0.37
CA VAL A 26 16.64 21.87 1.68
C VAL A 26 15.29 21.18 1.78
N GLN A 27 14.45 21.25 0.74
CA GLN A 27 13.17 20.56 0.73
C GLN A 27 13.37 19.03 0.81
N ARG A 28 14.37 18.49 0.12
CA ARG A 28 14.74 17.06 0.21
C ARG A 28 15.17 16.68 1.63
N ALA A 29 15.99 17.52 2.27
CA ALA A 29 16.44 17.30 3.64
C ALA A 29 15.27 17.36 4.64
N ILE A 30 14.36 18.33 4.50
CA ILE A 30 13.14 18.42 5.33
C ILE A 30 12.27 17.17 5.13
N ASN A 31 12.06 16.73 3.88
CA ASN A 31 11.31 15.51 3.60
C ASN A 31 11.98 14.29 4.26
N LEU A 32 13.30 14.16 4.18
CA LEU A 32 14.06 13.09 4.85
C LEU A 32 14.02 13.19 6.38
N MET A 33 14.04 14.40 6.96
CA MET A 33 13.97 14.63 8.40
C MET A 33 12.55 14.46 8.96
N SER A 34 11.52 14.60 8.11
CA SER A 34 10.12 14.29 8.43
C SER A 34 9.81 12.78 8.40
N LEU A 35 10.77 11.94 7.97
CA LEU A 35 10.61 10.49 8.03
C LEU A 35 10.60 10.01 9.48
N MET A 36 9.51 9.38 9.88
CA MET A 36 9.37 8.73 11.18
C MET A 36 10.48 7.68 11.36
N GLN A 37 11.41 7.91 12.29
CA GLN A 37 12.40 6.90 12.67
C GLN A 37 11.75 5.85 13.58
N ILE A 38 11.14 4.83 12.97
CA ILE A 38 10.64 3.66 13.70
C ILE A 38 11.74 2.60 13.83
N ARG A 39 11.73 1.90 14.97
CA ARG A 39 12.45 0.64 15.18
C ARG A 39 11.42 -0.48 15.39
N PRO A 40 10.87 -1.06 14.31
CA PRO A 40 9.86 -2.10 14.41
C PRO A 40 10.44 -3.34 15.11
N LEU A 41 9.63 -4.05 15.88
CA LEU A 41 10.03 -5.29 16.55
C LEU A 41 10.44 -6.40 15.56
N PHE A 42 10.01 -6.29 14.30
CA PHE A 42 10.20 -7.29 13.26
C PHE A 42 11.40 -6.97 12.33
N GLY A 43 12.19 -5.96 12.69
CA GLY A 43 13.37 -5.53 11.94
C GLY A 43 13.16 -4.21 11.18
N HIS A 44 14.20 -3.78 10.46
CA HIS A 44 14.18 -2.51 9.74
C HIS A 44 13.18 -2.52 8.58
N ALA A 45 12.52 -1.38 8.35
CA ALA A 45 11.55 -1.20 7.25
C ALA A 45 12.20 -0.86 5.91
N SER A 46 13.53 -0.87 5.84
CA SER A 46 14.33 -0.42 4.68
C SER A 46 14.29 -1.44 3.54
N TYR A 47 13.13 -1.59 2.91
CA TYR A 47 12.93 -2.43 1.75
C TYR A 47 12.72 -1.58 0.50
N ILE A 48 13.25 -2.07 -0.62
CA ILE A 48 12.88 -1.54 -1.94
C ILE A 48 11.48 -2.06 -2.26
N VAL A 49 10.55 -1.14 -2.46
CA VAL A 49 9.18 -1.44 -2.87
C VAL A 49 9.17 -1.98 -4.31
N ASP A 50 8.49 -3.09 -4.55
CA ASP A 50 8.16 -3.58 -5.90
C ASP A 50 6.74 -3.13 -6.22
N ASP A 51 6.63 -2.17 -7.14
CA ASP A 51 5.36 -1.58 -7.58
C ASP A 51 4.38 -2.58 -8.19
N ARG A 52 4.86 -3.79 -8.55
CA ARG A 52 4.03 -4.85 -9.10
C ARG A 52 3.49 -5.78 -8.04
N THR A 53 3.85 -5.63 -6.76
CA THR A 53 3.41 -6.56 -5.71
C THR A 53 2.33 -5.96 -4.81
N ALA A 54 1.37 -6.80 -4.39
CA ALA A 54 0.38 -6.47 -3.38
C ALA A 54 0.41 -7.52 -2.27
N SER A 55 0.50 -7.07 -1.01
CA SER A 55 0.45 -7.97 0.14
C SER A 55 -1.00 -8.33 0.43
N VAL A 56 -1.29 -9.60 0.64
CA VAL A 56 -2.64 -10.09 0.92
C VAL A 56 -2.71 -10.61 2.35
N LEU A 57 -3.60 -10.01 3.13
CA LEU A 57 -3.82 -10.30 4.55
C LEU A 57 -5.24 -10.85 4.69
N VAL A 58 -5.37 -12.15 4.93
CA VAL A 58 -6.65 -12.83 5.06
C VAL A 58 -6.57 -13.83 6.22
N PRO A 59 -7.69 -14.17 6.86
CA PRO A 59 -7.70 -15.21 7.88
C PRO A 59 -7.08 -16.51 7.34
N LEU A 60 -6.22 -17.16 8.13
CA LEU A 60 -5.60 -18.43 7.76
C LEU A 60 -6.56 -19.58 8.09
N THR A 61 -7.67 -19.62 7.36
CA THR A 61 -8.73 -20.62 7.46
C THR A 61 -9.05 -21.16 6.06
N ASP A 62 -9.70 -22.33 5.96
CA ASP A 62 -10.13 -22.90 4.67
C ASP A 62 -11.01 -21.92 3.86
N GLU A 63 -11.84 -21.14 4.56
CA GLU A 63 -12.68 -20.11 3.97
C GLU A 63 -11.85 -18.93 3.44
N GLY A 64 -10.85 -18.47 4.21
CA GLY A 64 -9.92 -17.43 3.78
C GLY A 64 -9.04 -17.88 2.61
N ASP A 65 -8.64 -19.15 2.58
CA ASP A 65 -7.92 -19.78 1.46
C ASP A 65 -8.77 -19.79 0.18
N SER A 66 -10.01 -20.27 0.30
CA SER A 66 -10.94 -20.30 -0.83
C SER A 66 -11.23 -18.88 -1.35
N PHE A 67 -11.48 -17.93 -0.44
CA PHE A 67 -11.73 -16.54 -0.80
C PHE A 67 -10.52 -15.89 -1.49
N TYR A 68 -9.31 -16.18 -1.01
CA TYR A 68 -8.08 -15.73 -1.64
C TYR A 68 -7.96 -16.25 -3.09
N ASP A 69 -8.11 -17.56 -3.28
CA ASP A 69 -7.90 -18.20 -4.59
C ASP A 69 -9.01 -17.87 -5.60
N GLU A 70 -10.26 -17.76 -5.14
CA GLU A 70 -11.41 -17.51 -6.02
C GLU A 70 -11.63 -16.02 -6.32
N ALA A 71 -11.35 -15.12 -5.38
CA ALA A 71 -11.69 -13.71 -5.51
C ALA A 71 -10.46 -12.79 -5.62
N ILE A 72 -9.60 -12.80 -4.60
CA ILE A 72 -8.54 -11.78 -4.44
C ILE A 72 -7.43 -11.97 -5.48
N LYS A 73 -6.87 -13.17 -5.56
CA LYS A 73 -5.75 -13.48 -6.45
C LYS A 73 -6.09 -13.22 -7.93
N PRO A 74 -7.23 -13.68 -8.48
CA PRO A 74 -7.61 -13.38 -9.85
C PRO A 74 -7.87 -11.89 -10.13
N ALA A 75 -8.31 -11.12 -9.14
CA ALA A 75 -8.47 -9.66 -9.28
C ALA A 75 -7.11 -8.97 -9.38
N LEU A 76 -6.18 -9.30 -8.49
CA LEU A 76 -4.83 -8.74 -8.49
C LEU A 76 -4.04 -9.10 -9.75
N GLU A 77 -4.07 -10.37 -10.16
CA GLU A 77 -3.35 -10.83 -11.36
C GLU A 77 -3.87 -10.15 -12.63
N ARG A 78 -5.19 -9.96 -12.75
CA ARG A 78 -5.79 -9.21 -13.88
C ARG A 78 -5.43 -7.73 -13.89
N ALA A 79 -5.19 -7.14 -12.73
CA ALA A 79 -4.66 -5.78 -12.62
C ALA A 79 -3.15 -5.69 -12.90
N GLY A 80 -2.47 -6.81 -13.19
CA GLY A 80 -1.03 -6.87 -13.44
C GLY A 80 -0.18 -6.89 -12.17
N LEU A 81 -0.79 -7.15 -11.01
CA LEU A 81 -0.10 -7.27 -9.73
C LEU A 81 0.23 -8.73 -9.40
N ILE A 82 1.28 -8.92 -8.62
CA ILE A 82 1.78 -10.18 -8.09
C ILE A 82 1.34 -10.25 -6.62
N PRO A 83 0.36 -11.09 -6.27
CA PRO A 83 -0.05 -11.25 -4.89
C PRO A 83 1.06 -11.89 -4.05
N ARG A 84 1.28 -11.32 -2.86
CA ARG A 84 2.17 -11.84 -1.82
C ARG A 84 1.34 -12.14 -0.60
N ARG A 85 1.16 -13.42 -0.31
CA ARG A 85 0.49 -13.89 0.88
C ARG A 85 1.49 -14.72 1.67
N ALA A 86 1.84 -14.27 2.87
CA ALA A 86 2.61 -15.08 3.79
C ALA A 86 1.74 -16.27 4.24
N LEU A 87 2.31 -17.47 4.20
CA LEU A 87 1.65 -18.69 4.68
C LEU A 87 2.27 -19.12 6.00
N GLU A 88 1.52 -19.91 6.76
CA GLU A 88 1.93 -20.47 8.04
C GLU A 88 3.04 -21.52 7.89
N PHE A 89 4.30 -21.07 7.89
CA PHE A 89 5.45 -21.95 8.05
C PHE A 89 6.43 -21.31 9.03
N GLY A 90 6.92 -22.09 10.00
CA GLY A 90 7.84 -21.62 11.05
C GLY A 90 7.15 -21.25 12.37
N ASP A 91 7.93 -20.70 13.30
CA ASP A 91 7.40 -20.18 14.57
C ASP A 91 6.72 -18.81 14.38
N ASP A 92 6.08 -18.30 15.42
CA ASP A 92 5.30 -17.05 15.33
C ASP A 92 6.18 -15.82 15.01
N GLU A 93 7.45 -15.85 15.41
CA GLU A 93 8.39 -14.76 15.11
C GLU A 93 8.76 -14.74 13.62
N ASP A 94 9.05 -15.91 13.04
CA ASP A 94 9.36 -16.05 11.62
C ASP A 94 8.17 -15.71 10.72
N LYS A 95 6.95 -16.11 11.13
CA LYS A 95 5.71 -15.73 10.44
C LYS A 95 5.55 -14.22 10.38
N LEU A 96 5.68 -13.54 11.52
CA LEU A 96 5.48 -12.11 11.60
C LEU A 96 6.55 -11.32 10.84
N LYS A 97 7.80 -11.81 10.82
CA LYS A 97 8.86 -11.26 9.96
C LYS A 97 8.59 -11.45 8.47
N ALA A 98 7.99 -12.58 8.08
CA ALA A 98 7.61 -12.82 6.69
C ALA A 98 6.50 -11.84 6.25
N ILE A 99 5.46 -11.68 7.07
CA ILE A 99 4.38 -10.70 6.83
C ILE A 99 4.93 -9.28 6.78
N TRP A 100 5.77 -8.90 7.75
CA TRP A 100 6.45 -7.60 7.79
C TRP A 100 7.20 -7.29 6.48
N ARG A 101 7.98 -8.27 6.01
CA ARG A 101 8.73 -8.15 4.75
C ARG A 101 7.79 -7.95 3.56
N ASP A 102 6.71 -8.73 3.49
CA ASP A 102 5.78 -8.68 2.36
C ASP A 102 4.99 -7.36 2.34
N ILE A 103 4.54 -6.88 3.51
CA ILE A 103 3.94 -5.55 3.68
C ILE A 103 4.92 -4.47 3.20
N CYS A 104 6.15 -4.46 3.72
CA CYS A 104 7.10 -3.39 3.41
C CYS A 104 7.50 -3.36 1.92
N ARG A 105 7.65 -4.53 1.29
CA ARG A 105 8.04 -4.65 -0.12
C ARG A 105 6.89 -4.42 -1.09
N SER A 106 5.65 -4.59 -0.65
CA SER A 106 4.49 -4.44 -1.53
C SER A 106 4.13 -2.98 -1.76
N ARG A 107 3.55 -2.69 -2.93
CA ARG A 107 3.01 -1.36 -3.26
C ARG A 107 1.85 -0.99 -2.36
N MET A 108 0.95 -1.94 -2.14
CA MET A 108 -0.30 -1.80 -1.39
C MET A 108 -0.62 -3.09 -0.65
N VAL A 109 -1.65 -3.04 0.19
CA VAL A 109 -2.19 -4.22 0.87
C VAL A 109 -3.66 -4.46 0.50
N VAL A 110 -4.06 -5.72 0.40
CA VAL A 110 -5.47 -6.15 0.29
C VAL A 110 -5.78 -6.98 1.52
N VAL A 111 -6.86 -6.64 2.21
CA VAL A 111 -7.13 -7.17 3.54
C VAL A 111 -8.58 -7.65 3.62
N ASP A 112 -8.81 -8.89 4.06
CA ASP A 112 -10.16 -9.36 4.40
C ASP A 112 -10.39 -9.29 5.91
N LEU A 113 -11.37 -8.48 6.32
CA LEU A 113 -11.74 -8.32 7.73
C LEU A 113 -13.05 -9.03 8.08
N THR A 114 -13.54 -9.90 7.20
CA THR A 114 -14.67 -10.78 7.49
C THR A 114 -14.42 -11.57 8.78
N GLY A 115 -15.43 -11.67 9.64
CA GLY A 115 -15.31 -12.36 10.94
C GLY A 115 -14.51 -11.62 12.02
N ASN A 116 -13.91 -10.47 11.74
CA ASN A 116 -13.07 -9.69 12.68
C ASN A 116 -11.85 -10.44 13.22
N ASP A 117 -11.08 -11.10 12.35
CA ASP A 117 -9.87 -11.81 12.78
C ASP A 117 -8.84 -10.85 13.45
N PRO A 118 -8.43 -11.11 14.71
CA PRO A 118 -7.52 -10.23 15.44
C PRO A 118 -6.13 -10.11 14.81
N MET A 119 -5.62 -11.18 14.20
CA MET A 119 -4.30 -11.17 13.56
C MET A 119 -4.33 -10.31 12.30
N VAL A 120 -5.35 -10.46 11.46
CA VAL A 120 -5.49 -9.64 10.25
C VAL A 120 -5.66 -8.15 10.61
N MET A 121 -6.40 -7.83 11.69
CA MET A 121 -6.49 -6.45 12.20
C MET A 121 -5.14 -5.91 12.68
N TYR A 122 -4.35 -6.74 13.35
CA TYR A 122 -3.01 -6.39 13.80
C TYR A 122 -2.07 -6.08 12.61
N GLU A 123 -2.10 -6.92 11.58
CA GLU A 123 -1.32 -6.74 10.35
C GLU A 123 -1.74 -5.48 9.57
N LEU A 124 -3.05 -5.18 9.49
CA LEU A 124 -3.55 -3.95 8.90
C LEU A 124 -3.02 -2.71 9.63
N GLY A 125 -2.99 -2.73 10.96
CA GLY A 125 -2.42 -1.65 11.76
C GLY A 125 -0.93 -1.43 11.47
N ILE A 126 -0.17 -2.51 11.28
CA ILE A 126 1.24 -2.44 10.86
C ILE A 126 1.34 -1.81 9.46
N ALA A 127 0.53 -2.26 8.50
CA ALA A 127 0.53 -1.74 7.13
C ALA A 127 0.24 -0.23 7.08
N HIS A 128 -0.74 0.24 7.84
CA HIS A 128 -1.05 1.67 7.96
C HIS A 128 0.06 2.46 8.62
N THR A 129 0.71 1.90 9.64
CA THR A 129 1.84 2.56 10.32
C THR A 129 3.01 2.83 9.38
N VAL A 130 3.24 1.95 8.39
CA VAL A 130 4.28 2.13 7.36
C VAL A 130 3.77 2.79 6.07
N GLY A 131 2.56 3.37 6.11
CA GLY A 131 2.01 4.19 5.03
C GLY A 131 1.54 3.42 3.80
N LYS A 132 1.17 2.14 3.93
CA LYS A 132 0.59 1.39 2.81
C LYS A 132 -0.88 1.74 2.63
N GLU A 133 -1.25 2.09 1.41
CA GLU A 133 -2.65 2.14 1.03
C GLU A 133 -3.26 0.73 1.05
N SER A 134 -4.53 0.64 1.41
CA SER A 134 -5.20 -0.63 1.65
C SER A 134 -6.54 -0.73 0.93
N ILE A 135 -6.81 -1.87 0.28
CA ILE A 135 -8.17 -2.28 -0.07
C ILE A 135 -8.67 -3.20 1.04
N ILE A 136 -9.76 -2.81 1.70
CA ILE A 136 -10.38 -3.54 2.80
C ILE A 136 -11.65 -4.20 2.28
N LEU A 137 -11.68 -5.53 2.37
CA LEU A 137 -12.79 -6.38 2.00
C LEU A 137 -13.51 -6.83 3.28
N TYR A 138 -14.83 -6.91 3.21
CA TYR A 138 -15.62 -7.54 4.26
C TYR A 138 -16.95 -8.04 3.70
N ARG A 139 -17.42 -9.16 4.25
CA ARG A 139 -18.74 -9.69 3.91
C ARG A 139 -19.85 -8.76 4.37
N ARG A 140 -20.92 -8.67 3.58
CA ARG A 140 -22.12 -7.88 3.91
C ARG A 140 -22.60 -8.19 5.32
N GLY A 141 -22.79 -7.13 6.11
CA GLY A 141 -23.23 -7.22 7.51
C GLY A 141 -22.14 -7.62 8.51
N GLN A 142 -20.90 -7.85 8.07
CA GLN A 142 -19.76 -8.18 8.93
C GLN A 142 -18.69 -7.09 8.99
N CYS A 143 -19.01 -5.87 8.55
CA CYS A 143 -18.08 -4.75 8.61
C CYS A 143 -17.61 -4.52 10.07
N PRO A 144 -16.29 -4.53 10.35
CA PRO A 144 -15.79 -4.19 11.66
C PRO A 144 -16.15 -2.75 12.05
N LYS A 145 -16.29 -2.50 13.35
CA LYS A 145 -16.53 -1.14 13.85
C LYS A 145 -15.23 -0.33 13.84
N PHE A 146 -14.98 0.37 12.74
CA PHE A 146 -13.91 1.36 12.63
C PHE A 146 -14.43 2.79 12.77
N PRO A 147 -13.54 3.78 12.97
CA PRO A 147 -13.86 5.17 12.67
C PRO A 147 -14.48 5.29 11.27
N PRO A 148 -15.42 6.23 11.04
CA PRO A 148 -16.16 6.34 9.77
C PRO A 148 -15.28 6.49 8.53
N LYS A 149 -14.03 6.92 8.71
CA LYS A 149 -12.99 6.93 7.70
C LYS A 149 -11.72 6.35 8.30
N LEU A 150 -11.20 5.31 7.67
CA LEU A 150 -9.86 4.82 7.90
C LEU A 150 -8.96 5.45 6.83
N ILE A 151 -7.85 6.04 7.24
CA ILE A 151 -6.98 6.83 6.35
C ILE A 151 -6.40 5.90 5.27
N GLY A 152 -6.48 6.31 3.99
CA GLY A 152 -5.88 5.56 2.88
C GLY A 152 -6.52 4.19 2.59
N ALA A 153 -7.73 3.94 3.08
CA ALA A 153 -8.44 2.68 2.89
C ALA A 153 -9.63 2.78 1.93
N ASN A 154 -9.70 1.84 0.98
CA ASN A 154 -10.86 1.61 0.12
C ASN A 154 -11.68 0.45 0.68
N PHE A 155 -12.91 0.73 1.12
CA PHE A 155 -13.81 -0.27 1.69
C PHE A 155 -14.70 -0.89 0.61
N LEU A 156 -14.61 -2.20 0.42
CA LEU A 156 -15.43 -2.97 -0.51
C LEU A 156 -16.22 -4.02 0.26
N GLU A 157 -17.54 -3.91 0.20
CA GLU A 157 -18.47 -4.89 0.75
C GLU A 157 -18.79 -5.95 -0.31
N TYR A 158 -18.78 -7.23 0.06
CA TYR A 158 -19.12 -8.32 -0.85
C TYR A 158 -20.20 -9.25 -0.30
N ASP A 159 -20.88 -9.93 -1.23
CA ASP A 159 -21.84 -10.99 -0.95
C ASP A 159 -21.20 -12.36 -1.26
N GLU A 160 -21.66 -13.39 -0.57
CA GLU A 160 -21.26 -14.77 -0.87
C GLU A 160 -21.83 -15.26 -2.21
N GLY A 161 -21.28 -16.37 -2.70
CA GLY A 161 -21.71 -17.00 -3.95
C GLY A 161 -21.07 -16.38 -5.19
N GLU A 162 -21.21 -17.08 -6.31
CA GLU A 162 -20.49 -16.76 -7.54
C GLU A 162 -20.77 -15.35 -8.06
N ASP A 163 -22.04 -14.93 -8.09
CA ASP A 163 -22.43 -13.58 -8.53
C ASP A 163 -21.83 -12.48 -7.63
N GLY A 164 -21.79 -12.72 -6.32
CA GLY A 164 -21.17 -11.82 -5.34
C GLY A 164 -19.67 -11.66 -5.59
N LEU A 165 -18.97 -12.77 -5.84
CA LEU A 165 -17.54 -12.76 -6.15
C LEU A 165 -17.24 -12.15 -7.53
N VAL A 166 -18.13 -12.32 -8.54
CA VAL A 166 -18.01 -11.64 -9.83
C VAL A 166 -18.06 -10.12 -9.64
N LYS A 167 -19.06 -9.64 -8.87
CA LYS A 167 -19.17 -8.21 -8.57
C LYS A 167 -17.98 -7.69 -7.79
N LEU A 168 -17.58 -8.38 -6.72
CA LEU A 168 -16.41 -8.00 -5.91
C LEU A 168 -15.16 -7.83 -6.78
N ARG A 169 -14.92 -8.77 -7.70
CA ARG A 169 -13.77 -8.69 -8.60
C ARG A 169 -13.82 -7.49 -9.55
N ALA A 170 -15.00 -7.04 -9.95
CA ALA A 170 -15.17 -5.82 -10.74
C ALA A 170 -14.90 -4.57 -9.89
N ASP A 171 -15.46 -4.52 -8.68
CA ASP A 171 -15.25 -3.42 -7.73
C ASP A 171 -13.76 -3.29 -7.33
N MET A 172 -13.08 -4.42 -7.11
CA MET A 172 -11.64 -4.46 -6.89
C MET A 172 -10.86 -3.94 -8.10
N ALA A 173 -11.25 -4.29 -9.33
CA ALA A 173 -10.55 -3.82 -10.53
C ALA A 173 -10.64 -2.29 -10.67
N GLU A 174 -11.79 -1.70 -10.36
CA GLU A 174 -11.96 -0.25 -10.34
C GLU A 174 -11.09 0.41 -9.26
N ALA A 175 -11.14 -0.09 -8.02
CA ALA A 175 -10.34 0.42 -6.92
C ALA A 175 -8.83 0.33 -7.21
N LEU A 176 -8.36 -0.82 -7.71
CA LEU A 176 -6.97 -1.03 -8.11
C LEU A 176 -6.54 -0.06 -9.21
N HIS A 177 -7.39 0.14 -10.22
CA HIS A 177 -7.09 1.09 -11.30
C HIS A 177 -6.94 2.52 -10.77
N GLN A 178 -7.82 2.96 -9.86
CA GLN A 178 -7.73 4.29 -9.25
C GLN A 178 -6.46 4.46 -8.40
N MET A 179 -6.09 3.44 -7.61
CA MET A 179 -4.88 3.45 -6.78
C MET A 179 -3.58 3.37 -7.61
N MET A 180 -3.60 2.69 -8.75
CA MET A 180 -2.44 2.55 -9.63
C MET A 180 -2.24 3.77 -10.55
N ASN A 181 -3.34 4.40 -10.96
CA ASN A 181 -3.34 5.58 -11.82
C ASN A 181 -4.01 6.76 -11.10
N PRO A 182 -3.40 7.32 -10.05
CA PRO A 182 -3.95 8.49 -9.39
C PRO A 182 -4.06 9.60 -10.42
N VAL A 183 -5.29 10.06 -10.67
CA VAL A 183 -5.51 11.22 -11.53
C VAL A 183 -4.74 12.38 -10.90
N MET A 184 -3.72 12.90 -11.58
CA MET A 184 -3.04 14.11 -11.15
C MET A 184 -4.07 15.25 -11.19
N GLY A 185 -4.65 15.59 -10.04
CA GLY A 185 -5.71 16.58 -9.99
C GLY A 185 -6.14 16.91 -8.57
N SER A 186 -5.74 18.12 -8.14
CA SER A 186 -6.25 18.93 -7.04
C SER A 186 -6.21 18.32 -5.63
N ASP A 187 -5.10 18.56 -4.94
CA ASP A 187 -5.08 19.35 -3.70
C ASP A 187 -3.71 20.03 -3.52
#